data_AF-A0A934BM28-F1
#
_entry.id   AF-A0A934BM28-F1
#
_cell.length_a   1.000
_cell.length_b   1.000
_cell.length_c   1.000
_cell.angle_alpha   90.00
_cell.angle_beta   90.00
_cell.angle_gamma   90.00
#
_symmetry.space_group_name_H-M   'P 1'
#
loop_
_entity.id
_entity.type
_entity.pdbx_description
1 polymer ?
#
loop_
_entity_poly.entity_id
_entity_poly.type
_entity_poly.pdbx_seq_one_letter_code
_entity_poly.pdbx_strand_id
1 'polypeptide(L)'
;MILSVVLLMVFIILIPEYAWAWGPATHLEIGRDILDSLRLLAPHIRELLSKFPHDFLYGNISADIVVAKNLTEELKHCHNWKVGLKVLKKASNPSQKAFAYGYLSHLAADTIAHNYYIPERLLISFSSRILRHTYWELRFDAMADK
;
A
#
# COMPACT_ATOMS: atom_id res chain seq x y z
N MET A 1 30.21 -27.05 -5.48
CA MET A 1 30.12 -25.57 -5.58
C MET A 1 28.78 -25.12 -6.16
N ILE A 2 28.39 -25.54 -7.38
CA ILE A 2 27.10 -25.18 -7.99
C ILE A 2 25.90 -25.67 -7.16
N LEU A 3 25.91 -26.94 -6.73
CA LEU A 3 24.84 -27.50 -5.90
C LEU A 3 24.65 -26.73 -4.58
N SER A 4 25.76 -26.32 -3.96
CA SER A 4 25.76 -25.54 -2.71
C SER A 4 25.18 -24.14 -2.91
N VAL A 5 25.45 -23.51 -4.05
CA VAL A 5 24.86 -22.21 -4.42
C VAL A 5 23.36 -22.33 -4.70
N VAL A 6 22.95 -23.40 -5.39
CA VAL A 6 21.53 -23.67 -5.67
C VAL A 6 20.78 -23.94 -4.37
N LEU A 7 21.33 -24.77 -3.47
CA LEU A 7 20.74 -25.01 -2.16
C LEU A 7 20.63 -23.73 -1.32
N LEU A 8 21.67 -22.90 -1.33
CA LEU A 8 21.66 -21.62 -0.63
C LEU A 8 20.57 -20.67 -1.18
N MET A 9 20.42 -20.60 -2.50
CA MET A 9 19.34 -19.80 -3.12
C MET A 9 17.95 -20.33 -2.73
N VAL A 10 17.75 -21.64 -2.74
CA VAL A 10 16.49 -22.26 -2.28
C VAL A 10 16.23 -21.96 -0.81
N PHE A 11 17.26 -22.02 0.04
CA PHE A 11 17.14 -21.71 1.46
C PHE A 11 16.80 -20.25 1.72
N ILE A 12 17.38 -19.31 0.97
CA ILE A 12 17.05 -17.88 1.02
C ILE A 12 15.61 -17.60 0.57
N ILE A 13 15.08 -18.38 -0.37
CA ILE A 13 13.66 -18.27 -0.79
C ILE A 13 12.72 -18.80 0.29
N LEU A 14 13.14 -19.81 1.05
CA LEU A 14 12.31 -20.50 2.05
C LEU A 14 12.30 -19.82 3.43
N ILE A 15 13.12 -18.80 3.66
CA ILE A 15 13.13 -18.00 4.89
C ILE A 15 12.58 -16.60 4.55
N PRO A 16 11.26 -16.39 4.60
CA PRO A 16 10.72 -15.05 4.55
C PRO A 16 11.08 -14.37 5.88
N GLU A 17 11.98 -13.39 5.84
CA GLU A 17 12.02 -12.40 6.92
C GLU A 17 10.73 -11.56 6.86
N TYR A 18 10.35 -10.94 7.99
CA TYR A 18 9.29 -9.94 8.06
C TYR A 18 9.63 -8.79 7.10
N ALA A 19 9.15 -8.92 5.88
CA ALA A 19 9.32 -7.92 4.87
C ALA A 19 7.97 -7.21 4.75
N TRP A 20 7.92 -6.03 5.37
CA TRP A 20 6.79 -5.12 5.31
C TRP A 20 6.37 -4.96 3.86
N ALA A 21 5.11 -5.26 3.58
CA ALA A 21 4.62 -5.33 2.23
C ALA A 21 3.99 -4.00 1.77
N TRP A 22 3.98 -3.69 0.46
CA TRP A 22 3.67 -2.32 -0.02
C TRP A 22 2.97 -2.24 -1.39
N GLY A 23 2.29 -3.30 -1.83
CA GLY A 23 1.39 -3.23 -2.99
C GLY A 23 -0.09 -3.25 -2.58
N PRO A 24 -1.03 -3.37 -3.56
CA PRO A 24 -2.47 -3.34 -3.28
C PRO A 24 -2.95 -4.32 -2.22
N ALA A 25 -2.38 -5.54 -2.17
CA ALA A 25 -2.78 -6.53 -1.17
C ALA A 25 -2.38 -6.06 0.23
N THR A 26 -1.19 -5.47 0.36
CA THR A 26 -0.74 -4.95 1.64
C THR A 26 -1.51 -3.73 2.09
N HIS A 27 -1.83 -2.82 1.16
CA HIS A 27 -2.70 -1.70 1.50
C HIS A 27 -4.02 -2.23 2.05
N LEU A 28 -4.61 -3.25 1.42
CA LEU A 28 -5.83 -3.88 1.92
C LEU A 28 -5.66 -4.48 3.32
N GLU A 29 -4.54 -5.14 3.60
CA GLU A 29 -4.20 -5.67 4.94
C GLU A 29 -4.08 -4.55 5.98
N ILE A 30 -3.33 -3.48 5.69
CA ILE A 30 -3.22 -2.29 6.55
C ILE A 30 -4.59 -1.64 6.76
N GLY A 31 -5.39 -1.55 5.70
CA GLY A 31 -6.76 -1.07 5.76
C GLY A 31 -7.63 -1.95 6.66
N ARG A 32 -7.47 -3.26 6.59
CA ARG A 32 -8.17 -4.21 7.46
C ARG A 32 -7.75 -4.04 8.92
N ASP A 33 -6.46 -3.89 9.20
CA ASP A 33 -5.94 -3.64 10.55
C ASP A 33 -6.52 -2.36 11.16
N ILE A 34 -6.68 -1.31 10.36
CA ILE A 34 -7.36 -0.07 10.78
C ILE A 34 -8.81 -0.35 11.16
N LEU A 35 -9.53 -1.17 10.37
CA LEU A 35 -10.92 -1.56 10.66
C LEU A 35 -11.05 -2.48 11.89
N ASP A 36 -10.06 -3.32 12.17
CA ASP A 36 -10.04 -4.14 13.38
C ASP A 36 -9.60 -3.33 14.62
N SER A 37 -8.98 -2.17 14.39
CA SER A 37 -8.47 -1.26 15.42
C SER A 37 -9.23 0.07 15.52
N LEU A 38 -10.49 0.15 15.05
CA LEU A 38 -11.29 1.38 15.05
C LEU A 38 -11.41 2.08 16.42
N ARG A 39 -11.21 1.33 17.51
CA ARG A 39 -11.17 1.87 18.89
C ARG A 39 -10.04 2.88 19.11
N LEU A 40 -9.00 2.88 18.28
CA LEU A 40 -7.88 3.82 18.33
C LEU A 40 -8.19 5.12 17.59
N LEU A 41 -9.23 5.15 16.76
CA LEU A 41 -9.62 6.33 15.98
C LEU A 41 -10.56 7.25 16.75
N ALA A 42 -10.58 8.52 16.32
CA ALA A 42 -11.53 9.52 16.79
C ALA A 42 -12.99 9.03 16.61
N PRO A 43 -13.93 9.33 17.55
CA PRO A 43 -15.27 8.74 17.55
C PRO A 43 -16.04 8.88 16.23
N HIS A 44 -15.96 10.05 15.59
CA HIS A 44 -16.65 10.33 14.34
C HIS A 44 -16.07 9.54 13.14
N ILE A 45 -14.76 9.29 13.12
CA ILE A 45 -14.12 8.45 12.10
C ILE A 45 -14.46 6.99 12.33
N ARG A 46 -14.39 6.53 13.60
CA ARG A 46 -14.81 5.19 13.98
C ARG A 46 -16.22 4.88 13.51
N GLU A 47 -17.17 5.76 13.80
CA GLU A 47 -18.56 5.58 13.39
C GLU A 47 -18.68 5.50 11.86
N LEU A 48 -18.04 6.43 11.15
CA LEU A 48 -18.05 6.47 9.69
C LEU A 48 -17.50 5.17 9.08
N LEU A 49 -16.30 4.75 9.49
CA LEU A 49 -15.63 3.58 8.93
C LEU A 49 -16.33 2.27 9.31
N SER A 50 -16.92 2.20 10.51
CA SER A 50 -17.73 1.03 10.91
C SER A 50 -18.98 0.86 10.05
N LYS A 51 -19.55 1.95 9.53
CA LYS A 51 -20.74 1.93 8.67
C LYS A 51 -20.40 1.67 7.20
N PHE A 52 -19.22 2.09 6.74
CA PHE A 52 -18.79 2.02 5.34
C PHE A 52 -17.40 1.35 5.19
N PRO A 53 -17.19 0.13 5.73
CA PRO A 53 -15.88 -0.51 5.72
C PRO A 53 -15.40 -0.85 4.31
N HIS A 54 -16.30 -1.28 3.42
CA HIS A 54 -15.95 -1.62 2.04
C HIS A 54 -15.63 -0.39 1.19
N ASP A 55 -16.33 0.72 1.39
CA ASP A 55 -16.00 1.97 0.69
C ASP A 55 -14.62 2.49 1.11
N PHE A 56 -14.32 2.39 2.41
CA PHE A 56 -12.99 2.67 2.94
C PHE A 56 -11.91 1.78 2.32
N LEU A 57 -12.09 0.46 2.33
CA LEU A 57 -11.12 -0.47 1.72
C LEU A 57 -10.96 -0.22 0.23
N TYR A 58 -12.05 0.07 -0.48
CA TYR A 58 -11.99 0.42 -1.90
C TYR A 58 -11.18 1.69 -2.14
N GLY A 59 -11.40 2.73 -1.33
CA GLY A 59 -10.58 3.94 -1.36
C GLY A 59 -9.11 3.64 -1.08
N ASN A 60 -8.83 2.72 -0.18
CA ASN A 60 -7.50 2.35 0.26
C ASN A 60 -6.64 1.63 -0.80
N ILE A 61 -7.26 0.95 -1.77
CA ILE A 61 -6.53 0.37 -2.91
C ILE A 61 -6.68 1.20 -4.18
N SER A 62 -7.50 2.26 -4.15
CA SER A 62 -7.95 2.95 -5.36
C SER A 62 -6.81 3.63 -6.14
N ALA A 63 -5.78 4.15 -5.46
CA ALA A 63 -4.68 4.82 -6.13
C ALA A 63 -3.84 3.87 -7.00
N ASP A 64 -3.74 2.59 -6.62
CA ASP A 64 -2.95 1.59 -7.34
C ASP A 64 -3.67 1.00 -8.56
N ILE A 65 -5.00 0.99 -8.54
CA ILE A 65 -5.81 0.49 -9.65
C ILE A 65 -6.12 1.57 -10.71
N VAL A 66 -5.71 2.83 -10.49
CA VAL A 66 -5.80 3.90 -11.49
C VAL A 66 -4.82 3.63 -12.63
N VAL A 67 -5.37 3.24 -13.78
CA VAL A 67 -4.63 3.00 -15.01
C VAL A 67 -4.25 4.34 -15.67
N ALA A 68 -3.15 4.35 -16.42
CA ALA A 68 -2.70 5.49 -17.22
C ALA A 68 -2.37 6.77 -16.43
N LYS A 69 -2.06 6.66 -15.13
CA LYS A 69 -1.56 7.79 -14.31
C LYS A 69 -0.35 8.51 -14.93
N ASN A 70 0.49 7.79 -15.66
CA ASN A 70 1.66 8.35 -16.34
C ASN A 70 1.31 9.18 -17.60
N LEU A 71 0.04 9.21 -18.03
CA LEU A 71 -0.45 10.07 -19.10
C LEU A 71 -0.97 11.43 -18.58
N THR A 72 -0.87 11.68 -17.28
CA THR A 72 -1.23 12.97 -16.68
C THR A 72 -0.01 13.68 -16.08
N GLU A 73 -0.14 14.99 -15.90
CA GLU A 73 0.88 15.82 -15.23
C GLU A 73 1.16 15.30 -13.82
N GLU A 74 2.41 15.35 -13.38
CA GLU A 74 2.87 14.85 -12.07
C GLU A 74 2.00 15.30 -10.89
N LEU A 75 1.56 16.57 -10.89
CA LEU A 75 0.68 17.13 -9.85
C LEU A 75 -0.75 16.54 -9.83
N LYS A 76 -1.12 15.80 -10.87
CA LYS A 76 -2.40 15.12 -11.04
C LYS A 76 -2.29 13.60 -10.84
N HIS A 77 -1.10 13.08 -10.49
CA HIS A 77 -0.91 11.67 -10.20
C HIS A 77 -1.75 11.24 -9.02
N CYS A 78 -2.27 10.01 -9.07
CA CYS A 78 -3.09 9.45 -7.99
C CYS A 78 -2.30 9.35 -6.67
N HIS A 79 -0.99 9.10 -6.71
CA HIS A 79 -0.11 9.08 -5.54
C HIS A 79 0.30 10.48 -5.03
N ASN A 80 -0.57 11.49 -5.20
CA ASN A 80 -0.33 12.86 -4.76
C ASN A 80 -1.31 13.30 -3.65
N TRP A 81 -0.79 13.86 -2.55
CA TRP A 81 -1.59 14.38 -1.44
C TRP A 81 -2.63 15.43 -1.85
N LYS A 82 -2.32 16.30 -2.81
CA LYS A 82 -3.30 17.30 -3.31
C LYS A 82 -4.50 16.63 -3.97
N VAL A 83 -4.29 15.50 -4.65
CA VAL A 83 -5.37 14.70 -5.24
C VAL A 83 -6.20 14.05 -4.14
N GLY A 84 -5.57 13.36 -3.19
CA GLY A 84 -6.29 12.74 -2.06
C GLY A 84 -7.12 13.75 -1.23
N LEU A 85 -6.55 14.91 -0.93
CA LEU A 85 -7.27 15.98 -0.22
C LEU A 85 -8.42 16.57 -1.06
N LYS A 86 -8.27 16.61 -2.39
CA LYS A 86 -9.35 17.02 -3.29
C LYS A 86 -10.47 15.99 -3.31
N VAL A 87 -10.16 14.69 -3.30
CA VAL A 87 -11.14 13.59 -3.17
C VAL A 87 -11.93 13.77 -1.87
N LEU A 88 -11.26 13.96 -0.74
CA LEU A 88 -11.94 14.22 0.55
C LEU A 88 -12.82 15.48 0.51
N LYS A 89 -12.31 16.58 -0.04
CA LYS A 89 -13.07 17.85 -0.15
C LYS A 89 -14.31 17.72 -1.04
N LYS A 90 -14.30 16.82 -2.02
CA LYS A 90 -15.40 16.60 -2.97
C LYS A 90 -16.41 15.55 -2.50
N ALA A 91 -16.10 14.76 -1.48
CA ALA A 91 -17.01 13.77 -0.92
C ALA A 91 -18.26 14.42 -0.33
N SER A 92 -19.43 14.11 -0.89
CA SER A 92 -20.71 14.73 -0.53
C SER A 92 -21.55 13.91 0.45
N ASN A 93 -21.30 12.61 0.55
CA ASN A 93 -22.03 11.70 1.43
C ASN A 93 -21.08 10.85 2.30
N PRO A 94 -21.60 10.19 3.36
CA PRO A 94 -20.77 9.39 4.27
C PRO A 94 -19.95 8.28 3.59
N SER A 95 -20.55 7.54 2.65
CA SER A 95 -19.84 6.50 1.88
C SER A 95 -18.64 7.06 1.12
N GLN A 96 -18.82 8.19 0.41
CA GLN A 96 -17.72 8.87 -0.29
C GLN A 96 -16.65 9.41 0.66
N LYS A 97 -17.04 9.84 1.88
CA LYS A 97 -16.06 10.27 2.89
C LYS A 97 -15.24 9.09 3.39
N ALA A 98 -15.87 7.93 3.62
CA ALA A 98 -15.16 6.71 3.99
C ALA A 98 -14.16 6.30 2.91
N PHE A 99 -14.57 6.32 1.64
CA PHE A 99 -13.67 6.14 0.49
C PHE A 99 -12.49 7.11 0.52
N ALA A 100 -12.75 8.41 0.72
CA ALA A 100 -11.70 9.40 0.76
C ALA A 100 -10.71 9.18 1.91
N TYR A 101 -11.18 8.74 3.08
CA TYR A 101 -10.29 8.35 4.18
C TYR A 101 -9.46 7.12 3.84
N GLY A 102 -10.04 6.14 3.14
CA GLY A 102 -9.29 5.00 2.59
C GLY A 102 -8.14 5.45 1.70
N TYR A 103 -8.43 6.34 0.75
CA TYR A 103 -7.45 6.94 -0.16
C TYR A 103 -6.32 7.65 0.60
N LEU A 104 -6.65 8.43 1.64
CA LEU A 104 -5.64 9.11 2.44
C LEU A 104 -4.82 8.12 3.28
N SER A 105 -5.41 7.04 3.78
CA SER A 105 -4.70 5.97 4.47
C SER A 105 -3.69 5.26 3.56
N HIS A 106 -4.01 5.09 2.27
CA HIS A 106 -3.07 4.59 1.27
C HIS A 106 -1.85 5.51 1.16
N LEU A 107 -2.07 6.81 0.89
CA LEU A 107 -0.98 7.77 0.78
C LEU A 107 -0.15 7.87 2.07
N ALA A 108 -0.78 7.71 3.24
CA ALA A 108 -0.06 7.68 4.51
C ALA A 108 0.86 6.45 4.59
N ALA A 109 0.38 5.26 4.24
CA ALA A 109 1.20 4.05 4.17
C ALA A 109 2.37 4.23 3.20
N ASP A 110 2.13 4.80 2.02
CA ASP A 110 3.17 5.08 1.01
C ASP A 110 4.29 5.98 1.50
N THR A 111 3.99 6.97 2.37
CA THR A 111 5.04 7.81 2.93
C THR A 111 6.05 6.99 3.73
N ILE A 112 5.60 5.93 4.40
CA ILE A 112 6.50 5.03 5.12
C ILE A 112 7.17 4.06 4.15
N ALA A 113 6.40 3.46 3.24
CA ALA A 113 6.87 2.54 2.20
C ALA A 113 8.06 3.09 1.43
N HIS A 114 7.86 4.26 0.80
CA HIS A 114 8.76 4.81 -0.20
C HIS A 114 9.92 5.61 0.40
N ASN A 115 9.86 5.98 1.69
CA ASN A 115 10.95 6.70 2.34
C ASN A 115 11.84 5.80 3.21
N TYR A 116 11.33 4.66 3.70
CA TYR A 116 12.08 3.79 4.60
C TYR A 116 12.32 2.41 3.99
N TYR A 117 11.27 1.65 3.74
CA TYR A 117 11.40 0.22 3.43
C TYR A 117 11.85 -0.06 2.00
N ILE A 118 11.28 0.60 1.00
CA ILE A 118 11.67 0.38 -0.40
C ILE A 118 13.11 0.83 -0.66
N PRO A 119 13.57 2.02 -0.20
CA PRO A 119 14.97 2.43 -0.35
C PRO A 119 15.96 1.49 0.34
N GLU A 120 15.68 1.06 1.58
CA GLU A 120 16.51 0.10 2.31
C GLU A 120 16.69 -1.19 1.49
N ARG A 121 15.58 -1.76 1.00
CA ARG A 121 15.60 -3.01 0.23
C ARG A 121 16.35 -2.86 -1.09
N LEU A 122 16.23 -1.72 -1.76
CA LEU A 122 17.02 -1.41 -2.97
C LEU A 122 18.53 -1.30 -2.70
N LEU A 123 18.94 -0.76 -1.55
CA LEU A 123 20.36 -0.63 -1.18
C LEU A 123 21.00 -1.98 -0.88
N ILE A 124 20.29 -2.88 -0.20
CA ILE A 124 20.82 -4.21 0.15
C ILE A 124 20.77 -5.20 -1.02
N SER A 125 19.94 -4.96 -2.05
CA SER A 125 19.70 -5.90 -3.15
C SER A 125 20.31 -5.47 -4.50
N PHE A 126 21.59 -5.10 -4.50
CA PHE A 126 22.27 -4.37 -5.58
C PHE A 126 22.25 -5.01 -6.99
N SER A 127 21.90 -6.30 -7.15
CA SER A 127 22.08 -7.04 -8.41
C SER A 127 20.85 -7.18 -9.33
N SER A 128 19.62 -6.83 -8.91
CA SER A 128 18.42 -6.97 -9.76
C SER A 128 18.07 -5.66 -10.47
N ARG A 129 18.57 -5.49 -11.71
CA ARG A 129 18.38 -4.25 -12.52
C ARG A 129 17.01 -4.14 -13.20
N ILE A 130 16.26 -5.23 -13.34
CA ILE A 130 14.96 -5.22 -14.01
C ILE A 130 13.86 -5.16 -12.93
N LEU A 131 13.04 -4.10 -13.00
CA LEU A 131 11.86 -3.83 -12.14
C LEU A 131 12.11 -3.36 -10.69
N ARG A 132 13.13 -2.53 -10.43
CA ARG A 132 13.45 -1.91 -9.11
C ARG A 132 12.32 -1.85 -8.07
N HIS A 133 11.32 -0.99 -8.25
CA HIS A 133 10.28 -0.73 -7.25
C HIS A 133 9.14 -1.77 -7.31
N THR A 134 8.61 -1.99 -8.51
CA THR A 134 7.50 -2.92 -8.76
C THR A 134 7.84 -4.36 -8.41
N TYR A 135 9.09 -4.80 -8.58
CA TYR A 135 9.55 -6.13 -8.17
C TYR A 135 9.39 -6.32 -6.66
N TRP A 136 9.80 -5.31 -5.87
CA TRP A 136 9.71 -5.38 -4.42
C TRP A 136 8.25 -5.29 -3.97
N GLU A 137 7.46 -4.34 -4.49
CA GLU A 137 6.02 -4.24 -4.23
C GLU A 137 5.29 -5.57 -4.48
N LEU A 138 5.55 -6.24 -5.63
CA LEU A 138 4.93 -7.52 -5.98
C LEU A 138 5.41 -8.70 -5.13
N ARG A 139 6.72 -8.79 -4.86
CA ARG A 139 7.28 -9.85 -4.01
C ARG A 139 6.70 -9.78 -2.61
N PHE A 140 6.49 -8.57 -2.15
CA PHE A 140 5.93 -8.28 -0.84
C PHE A 140 4.43 -8.54 -0.78
N ASP A 141 3.65 -8.13 -1.78
CA ASP A 141 2.22 -8.46 -1.85
C ASP A 141 1.95 -9.97 -1.83
N ALA A 142 2.88 -10.79 -2.32
CA ALA A 142 2.77 -12.25 -2.24
C ALA A 142 2.83 -12.80 -0.79
N MET A 143 3.23 -11.97 0.19
CA MET A 143 3.33 -12.32 1.61
C MET A 143 2.16 -11.77 2.44
N ALA A 144 1.29 -10.94 1.86
CA ALA A 144 0.13 -10.38 2.57
C ALA A 144 -0.87 -11.48 2.92
N ASP A 145 -1.38 -11.46 4.16
CA ASP A 145 -2.40 -12.40 4.62
C ASP A 145 -3.73 -12.11 3.90
N LYS A 146 -4.28 -13.14 3.25
CA LYS A 146 -5.49 -13.05 2.42
C LYS A 146 -6.77 -13.14 3.25
#